data_AF-A0A2K4YAK3-F1
#
_entry.id   AF-A0A2K4YAK3-F1
#
_cell.length_a   1.000
_cell.length_b   1.000
_cell.length_c   1.000
_cell.angle_alpha   90.00
_cell.angle_beta   90.00
_cell.angle_gamma   90.00
#
_symmetry.space_group_name_H-M   'P 1'
#
loop_
_entity.id
_entity.type
_entity.pdbx_description
1 polymer ?
#
loop_
_entity_poly.entity_id
_entity_poly.type
_entity_poly.pdbx_seq_one_letter_code
_entity_poly.pdbx_strand_id
1 'polypeptide(L)'
;MSGEVLLGFGRRRPAGGKMIDDEQAEVLTTRDLEKMLKVPRKTQMDLRARGGFIPHFFVGHKVFYRKEAVLQWIREQESTATRGPDGRS
;
A
#
# COMPACT_ATOMS: atom_id res chain seq x y z
N MET A 1 35.33 15.21 -38.11
CA MET A 1 33.99 14.60 -37.96
C MET A 1 33.69 14.49 -36.48
N SER A 2 33.07 15.54 -35.93
CA SER A 2 32.38 15.54 -34.62
C SER A 2 31.17 14.59 -34.71
N GLY A 3 30.68 13.93 -33.68
CA GLY A 3 30.93 13.91 -32.26
C GLY A 3 29.99 12.86 -31.64
N GLU A 4 30.40 12.35 -30.49
CA GLU A 4 29.73 11.34 -29.67
C GLU A 4 28.39 11.86 -29.11
N VAL A 5 27.33 11.04 -29.09
CA VAL A 5 26.09 11.34 -28.35
C VAL A 5 25.81 10.21 -27.37
N LEU A 6 26.06 10.54 -26.10
CA LEU A 6 25.83 9.75 -24.90
C LEU A 6 24.35 9.47 -24.64
N LEU A 7 24.10 8.22 -24.24
CA LEU A 7 22.88 7.73 -23.57
C LEU A 7 22.62 8.52 -22.28
N GLY A 8 21.40 9.04 -22.10
CA GLY A 8 21.05 9.64 -20.80
C GLY A 8 19.71 10.36 -20.73
N PHE A 9 18.58 9.66 -20.82
CA PHE A 9 17.30 10.20 -20.36
C PHE A 9 16.86 9.53 -19.06
N GLY A 10 17.48 9.99 -17.98
CA GLY A 10 16.97 9.83 -16.63
C GLY A 10 15.55 10.38 -16.57
N ARG A 11 14.59 9.48 -16.32
CA ARG A 11 13.20 9.86 -16.03
C ARG A 11 13.19 10.64 -14.73
N ARG A 12 13.23 11.98 -14.84
CA ARG A 12 12.97 12.92 -13.75
C ARG A 12 11.61 12.57 -13.16
N ARG A 13 11.58 12.10 -11.91
CA ARG A 13 10.35 12.10 -11.11
C ARG A 13 9.98 13.56 -10.87
N PRO A 14 8.78 14.02 -11.19
CA PRO A 14 8.32 15.30 -10.67
C PRO A 14 8.16 15.15 -9.15
N ALA A 15 9.08 15.77 -8.41
CA ALA A 15 8.93 16.06 -6.99
C ALA A 15 8.00 17.28 -6.88
N GLY A 16 6.79 17.07 -6.37
CA GLY A 16 5.83 18.18 -6.24
C GLY A 16 4.36 17.78 -6.07
N GLY A 17 4.07 16.56 -5.62
CA GLY A 17 2.73 16.26 -5.12
C GLY A 17 2.56 16.92 -3.77
N LYS A 18 1.70 17.93 -3.69
CA LYS A 18 1.25 18.59 -2.46
C LYS A 18 1.06 17.52 -1.36
N MET A 19 1.86 17.60 -0.30
CA MET A 19 1.65 16.79 0.90
C MET A 19 0.32 17.25 1.47
N ILE A 20 -0.73 16.47 1.22
CA ILE A 20 -1.96 16.60 1.97
C ILE A 20 -1.59 16.15 3.38
N ASP A 21 -1.77 17.01 4.37
CA ASP A 21 -1.68 16.64 5.78
C ASP A 21 -2.69 15.50 6.01
N ASP A 22 -2.16 14.28 6.07
CA ASP A 22 -2.86 13.03 5.71
C ASP A 22 -3.65 12.43 6.89
N GLU A 23 -3.71 13.13 8.03
CA GLU A 23 -4.39 12.62 9.23
C GLU A 23 -5.89 12.37 8.99
N GLN A 24 -6.51 13.12 8.07
CA GLN A 24 -7.92 13.00 7.70
C GLN A 24 -8.16 12.37 6.32
N ALA A 25 -7.13 11.83 5.64
CA ALA A 25 -7.34 11.19 4.35
C ALA A 25 -8.21 9.93 4.51
N GLU A 26 -9.43 9.97 3.98
CA GLU A 26 -10.35 8.82 3.95
C GLU A 26 -9.87 7.69 3.03
N VAL A 27 -8.96 8.04 2.11
CA VAL A 27 -8.41 7.14 1.08
C VAL A 27 -6.89 7.11 1.18
N LEU A 28 -6.34 5.93 1.37
CA LEU A 28 -4.92 5.66 1.47
C LEU A 28 -4.37 5.17 0.13
N THR A 29 -3.15 5.58 -0.20
CA THR A 29 -2.40 4.99 -1.31
C THR A 29 -1.60 3.78 -0.83
N THR A 30 -1.04 3.00 -1.77
CA THR A 30 -0.08 1.94 -1.43
C THR A 30 1.13 2.45 -0.64
N ARG A 31 1.51 3.73 -0.80
CA ARG A 31 2.61 4.33 0.00
C ARG A 31 2.19 4.51 1.46
N ASP A 32 0.97 4.95 1.68
CA ASP A 32 0.47 5.25 3.02
C ASP A 32 0.23 3.94 3.77
N LEU A 33 -0.28 2.92 3.08
CA LEU A 33 -0.40 1.57 3.61
C LEU A 33 0.95 0.95 3.98
N GLU A 34 2.01 1.18 3.18
CA GLU A 34 3.38 0.74 3.51
C GLU A 34 3.88 1.40 4.80
N LYS A 35 3.65 2.71 4.97
CA LYS A 35 4.03 3.42 6.20
C LYS A 35 3.25 2.92 7.42
N MET A 36 1.96 2.63 7.24
CA MET A 36 1.03 2.20 8.29
C MET A 36 1.35 0.79 8.79
N LEU A 37 1.44 -0.18 7.86
CA LEU A 37 1.60 -1.60 8.22
C LEU A 37 3.06 -2.05 8.30
N LYS A 38 3.99 -1.20 7.85
CA LYS A 38 5.42 -1.57 7.66
C LYS A 38 5.62 -2.77 6.73
N VAL A 39 4.67 -3.02 5.83
CA VAL A 39 4.75 -4.08 4.81
C VAL A 39 5.24 -3.49 3.49
N PRO A 40 6.35 -3.98 2.91
CA PRO A 40 6.86 -3.46 1.64
C PRO A 40 5.87 -3.62 0.48
N ARG A 41 5.82 -2.63 -0.42
CA ARG A 41 4.99 -2.65 -1.65
C ARG A 41 4.99 -3.97 -2.42
N LYS A 42 6.14 -4.60 -2.59
CA LYS A 42 6.27 -5.88 -3.31
C LYS A 42 5.47 -6.97 -2.62
N THR A 43 5.65 -7.12 -1.30
CA THR A 43 4.88 -8.05 -0.48
C THR A 43 3.39 -7.77 -0.55
N GLN A 44 2.98 -6.50 -0.49
CA GLN A 44 1.56 -6.14 -0.63
C GLN A 44 0.98 -6.56 -2.00
N MET A 45 1.75 -6.41 -3.08
CA MET A 45 1.35 -6.83 -4.43
C MET A 45 1.18 -8.35 -4.50
N ASP A 46 2.15 -9.10 -3.98
CA ASP A 46 2.11 -10.56 -3.97
C ASP A 46 0.93 -11.09 -3.15
N LEU A 47 0.66 -10.48 -1.99
CA LEU A 47 -0.48 -10.86 -1.16
C LEU A 47 -1.83 -10.56 -1.83
N ARG A 48 -1.96 -9.42 -2.56
CA ARG A 48 -3.16 -9.13 -3.35
C ARG A 48 -3.38 -10.18 -4.44
N ALA A 49 -2.32 -10.57 -5.15
CA ALA A 49 -2.40 -11.59 -6.19
C ALA A 49 -2.84 -12.95 -5.64
N ARG A 50 -2.53 -13.24 -4.37
CA ARG A 50 -2.95 -14.46 -3.67
C ARG A 50 -4.38 -14.40 -3.12
N GLY A 51 -5.08 -13.27 -3.24
CA GLY A 51 -6.49 -13.11 -2.83
C GLY A 51 -6.73 -12.90 -1.32
N GLY A 52 -5.71 -13.03 -0.46
CA GLY A 52 -5.81 -12.91 0.99
C GLY A 52 -5.34 -11.56 1.54
N PHE A 53 -5.67 -10.45 0.87
CA PHE A 53 -5.17 -9.12 1.24
C PHE A 53 -6.27 -8.14 1.59
N ILE A 54 -5.86 -7.03 2.22
CA ILE A 54 -6.71 -5.93 2.67
C ILE A 54 -7.69 -5.46 1.57
N PRO A 55 -8.94 -5.14 1.93
CA PRO A 55 -9.92 -4.57 1.02
C PRO A 55 -9.37 -3.36 0.26
N HIS A 56 -9.50 -3.39 -1.06
CA HIS A 56 -8.94 -2.38 -1.95
C HIS A 56 -9.83 -2.14 -3.16
N PHE A 57 -9.62 -1.00 -3.81
CA PHE A 57 -10.30 -0.66 -5.05
C PHE A 57 -9.32 -0.02 -6.04
N PHE A 58 -9.71 -0.04 -7.32
CA PHE A 58 -8.90 0.51 -8.41
C PHE A 58 -9.49 1.84 -8.88
N VAL A 59 -8.61 2.81 -9.12
CA VAL A 59 -8.94 4.02 -9.89
C VAL A 59 -7.92 4.11 -11.01
N GLY A 60 -8.35 3.78 -12.23
CA GLY A 60 -7.45 3.53 -13.35
C GLY A 60 -6.48 2.39 -13.02
N HIS A 61 -5.17 2.65 -13.18
CA HIS A 61 -4.10 1.68 -12.91
C HIS A 61 -3.53 1.74 -11.48
N LYS A 62 -4.17 2.49 -10.58
CA LYS A 62 -3.69 2.71 -9.21
C LYS A 62 -4.60 2.02 -8.20
N VAL A 63 -3.98 1.45 -7.17
CA VAL A 63 -4.67 0.80 -6.05
C VAL A 63 -4.83 1.78 -4.90
N PHE A 64 -6.04 1.83 -4.36
CA PHE A 64 -6.42 2.65 -3.22
C PHE A 64 -7.11 1.81 -2.15
N TYR A 65 -7.11 2.34 -0.93
CA TYR A 65 -7.69 1.68 0.23
C TYR A 65 -8.54 2.68 1.00
N ARG A 66 -9.73 2.28 1.45
CA ARG A 66 -10.50 3.10 2.40
C ARG A 66 -9.89 2.92 3.78
N LYS A 67 -9.55 4.03 4.45
CA LYS A 67 -8.91 4.00 5.78
C LYS A 67 -9.72 3.18 6.79
N GLU A 68 -11.03 3.39 6.84
CA GLU A 68 -11.93 2.65 7.74
C GLU A 68 -11.92 1.14 7.46
N ALA A 69 -12.01 0.74 6.19
CA ALA A 69 -11.98 -0.67 5.81
C ALA A 69 -10.65 -1.35 6.17
N VAL A 70 -9.53 -0.64 6.05
CA VAL A 70 -8.21 -1.12 6.47
C VAL A 70 -8.17 -1.34 7.98
N LEU A 71 -8.62 -0.36 8.76
CA LEU A 71 -8.63 -0.44 10.22
C LEU A 71 -9.56 -1.54 10.73
N GLN A 72 -10.74 -1.69 10.12
CA GLN A 72 -11.66 -2.76 10.44
C GLN A 72 -11.01 -4.13 10.16
N TRP A 73 -10.42 -4.30 8.98
CA TRP A 73 -9.75 -5.55 8.62
C TRP A 73 -8.63 -5.90 9.61
N ILE A 74 -7.84 -4.93 10.07
CA ILE A 74 -6.79 -5.15 11.09
C ILE A 74 -7.42 -5.70 12.37
N ARG A 75 -8.49 -5.08 12.87
CA ARG A 75 -9.21 -5.54 14.07
C ARG A 75 -9.74 -6.95 13.91
N GLU A 76 -10.25 -7.29 12.73
CA GLU A 76 -10.72 -8.65 12.41
C GLU A 76 -9.58 -9.66 12.47
N GLN A 77 -8.40 -9.34 11.93
CA GLN A 77 -7.21 -10.19 12.02
C GLN A 77 -6.76 -10.39 13.47
N GLU A 78 -6.70 -9.32 14.27
CA GLU A 78 -6.31 -9.36 15.68
C GLU A 78 -7.27 -10.20 16.53
N SER A 79 -8.59 -10.05 16.29
CA SER A 79 -9.62 -10.83 16.97
C SER A 79 -9.58 -12.32 16.62
N THR A 80 -9.21 -12.63 15.36
CA THR A 80 -9.05 -14.02 14.90
C THR A 80 -7.78 -14.64 15.47
N ALA A 81 -6.68 -13.87 15.55
CA ALA A 81 -5.43 -14.32 16.15
C ALA A 81 -5.55 -14.58 17.67
N THR A 82 -6.40 -13.82 18.36
CA THR A 82 -6.67 -14.03 19.80
C THR A 82 -7.45 -15.31 20.07
N ARG A 83 -8.20 -15.82 19.07
CA ARG A 83 -8.93 -17.10 19.15
C ARG A 83 -8.07 -18.30 18.70
N GLY A 84 -6.77 -18.28 19.04
CA GLY A 84 -5.89 -19.41 18.80
C GLY A 84 -6.47 -20.74 19.30
N PRO A 85 -6.06 -21.88 18.71
CA PRO A 85 -6.68 -23.22 18.88
C PRO A 85 -6.58 -23.80 20.30
N ASP A 86 -6.13 -23.02 21.28
CA ASP A 86 -5.75 -23.46 22.62
C ASP A 86 -6.92 -23.38 23.60
N GLY A 87 -8.14 -23.67 23.13
CA GLY A 87 -9.34 -23.88 23.94
C GLY A 87 -9.27 -25.15 24.81
N ARG A 88 -8.17 -25.34 25.56
CA ARG A 88 -8.12 -26.22 26.73
C ARG A 88 -8.13 -25.34 27.98
N SER A 89 -9.31 -25.13 28.54
CA SER A 89 -9.50 -24.92 29.98
C SER A 89 -10.14 -26.17 30.55
#